data_AF-A0A7S2FH89-F1
#
_entry.id   AF-A0A7S2FH89-F1
#
_cell.length_a   1.000
_cell.length_b   1.000
_cell.length_c   1.000
_cell.angle_alpha   90.00
_cell.angle_beta   90.00
_cell.angle_gamma   90.00
#
_symmetry.space_group_name_H-M   'P 1'
#
loop_
_entity.id
_entity.type
_entity.pdbx_description
1 polymer ?
#
loop_
_entity_poly.entity_id
_entity_poly.type
_entity_poly.pdbx_seq_one_letter_code
_entity_poly.pdbx_strand_id
1 'polypeptide(L)'
;VVASSRITVILLSSKTLDSEEQVVAVVTLMNFIMQRTPGAPVIIPLVLPSFQFPNEKYYNEILPRFWEEDITVAKECLQAFFKKIAIPLDTHASDTVVDTQVKQLATRIQQESFSRSRSLDHVRVSITDGDRMVSRLSSARIR
;
A
#
# COMPACT_ATOMS: atom_id res chain seq x y z
N VAL A 1 -12.98 -7.23 0.73
CA VAL A 1 -11.93 -7.81 -0.15
C VAL A 1 -10.53 -7.29 0.17
N VAL A 2 -10.37 -6.00 0.47
CA VAL A 2 -9.04 -5.38 0.70
C VAL A 2 -8.37 -5.80 2.02
N ALA A 3 -9.14 -6.01 3.09
CA ALA A 3 -8.60 -6.23 4.44
C ALA A 3 -7.78 -7.52 4.62
N SER A 4 -8.02 -8.56 3.81
CA SER A 4 -7.28 -9.84 3.87
C SER A 4 -6.18 -9.96 2.82
N SER A 5 -5.97 -8.92 2.00
CA SER A 5 -4.92 -8.95 0.98
C SER A 5 -3.55 -8.81 1.63
N ARG A 6 -2.53 -9.49 1.07
CA ARG A 6 -1.13 -9.25 1.44
C ARG A 6 -0.52 -8.11 0.62
N ILE A 7 -0.98 -7.97 -0.61
CA ILE A 7 -0.48 -7.01 -1.60
C ILE A 7 -1.68 -6.50 -2.40
N THR A 8 -1.83 -5.19 -2.44
CA THR A 8 -2.85 -4.52 -3.24
C THR A 8 -2.17 -3.68 -4.30
N VAL A 9 -2.41 -4.02 -5.55
CA VAL A 9 -1.99 -3.22 -6.71
C VAL A 9 -3.11 -2.25 -7.03
N ILE A 10 -2.79 -0.96 -7.10
CA ILE A 10 -3.77 0.09 -7.41
C ILE A 10 -3.41 0.66 -8.78
N LEU A 11 -4.26 0.39 -9.77
CA LEU A 11 -4.10 0.92 -11.12
C LEU A 11 -4.73 2.30 -11.22
N LEU A 12 -3.91 3.30 -11.50
CA LEU A 12 -4.28 4.70 -11.60
C LEU A 12 -4.45 5.06 -13.07
N SER A 13 -5.68 5.35 -13.47
CA SER A 13 -6.07 5.75 -14.83
C SER A 13 -6.77 7.10 -14.83
N SER A 14 -7.17 7.58 -16.00
CA SER A 14 -8.14 8.67 -16.07
C SER A 14 -9.35 8.38 -15.17
N LYS A 15 -9.82 9.39 -14.45
CA LYS A 15 -10.99 9.35 -13.55
C LYS A 15 -10.87 8.43 -12.33
N THR A 16 -9.69 7.86 -12.03
CA THR A 16 -9.48 7.12 -10.77
C THR A 16 -9.91 7.93 -9.54
N LEU A 17 -9.59 9.22 -9.53
CA LEU A 17 -9.93 10.13 -8.43
C LEU A 17 -11.40 10.58 -8.43
N ASP A 18 -12.15 10.30 -9.50
CA ASP A 18 -13.58 10.57 -9.58
C ASP A 18 -14.41 9.38 -9.05
N SER A 19 -13.79 8.19 -8.88
CA SER A 19 -14.42 7.03 -8.27
C SER A 19 -14.26 7.10 -6.76
N GLU A 20 -15.37 7.34 -6.08
CA GLU A 20 -15.44 7.34 -4.62
C GLU A 20 -14.91 6.01 -4.05
N GLU A 21 -15.25 4.88 -4.65
CA GLU A 21 -14.81 3.56 -4.18
C GLU A 21 -13.29 3.39 -4.23
N GLN A 22 -12.64 3.91 -5.28
CA GLN A 22 -11.18 3.88 -5.37
C GLN A 22 -10.55 4.81 -4.33
N VAL A 23 -11.10 6.00 -4.13
CA VAL A 23 -10.63 6.93 -3.10
C VAL A 23 -10.79 6.32 -1.72
N VAL A 24 -11.94 5.71 -1.41
CA VAL A 24 -12.21 4.99 -0.15
C VAL A 24 -11.21 3.86 0.06
N ALA A 25 -10.95 3.06 -0.99
CA ALA A 25 -9.99 1.98 -0.91
C ALA A 25 -8.58 2.51 -0.60
N VAL A 26 -8.13 3.56 -1.28
CA VAL A 26 -6.81 4.17 -1.05
C VAL A 26 -6.70 4.73 0.37
N VAL A 27 -7.70 5.51 0.81
CA VAL A 27 -7.69 6.13 2.15
C VAL A 27 -7.70 5.06 3.23
N THR A 28 -8.58 4.07 3.16
CA THR A 28 -8.67 2.96 4.12
C THR A 28 -7.34 2.22 4.23
N LEU A 29 -6.74 1.90 3.09
CA LEU A 29 -5.46 1.20 3.00
C LEU A 29 -4.31 2.00 3.60
N MET A 30 -4.23 3.28 3.26
CA MET A 30 -3.20 4.15 3.78
C MET A 30 -3.35 4.39 5.28
N ASN A 31 -4.58 4.50 5.77
CA ASN A 31 -4.86 4.62 7.19
C ASN A 31 -4.31 3.41 7.96
N PHE A 32 -4.56 2.18 7.50
CA PHE A 32 -3.98 0.97 8.11
C PHE A 32 -2.44 1.00 8.12
N ILE A 33 -1.80 1.46 7.04
CA ILE A 33 -0.34 1.56 6.95
C ILE A 33 0.20 2.64 7.89
N MET A 34 -0.42 3.82 7.92
CA MET A 34 -0.01 4.95 8.75
C MET A 34 -0.14 4.64 10.23
N GLN A 35 -1.17 3.90 10.62
CA GLN A 35 -1.37 3.38 11.98
C GLN A 35 -0.47 2.18 12.31
N ARG A 36 0.37 1.72 11.37
CA ARG A 36 1.22 0.52 11.51
C ARG A 36 0.44 -0.72 11.94
N THR A 37 -0.77 -0.88 11.39
CA THR A 37 -1.64 -2.01 11.70
C THR A 37 -0.92 -3.31 11.33
N PRO A 38 -0.77 -4.27 12.25
CA PRO A 38 -0.17 -5.57 11.95
C PRO A 38 -0.87 -6.23 10.77
N GLY A 39 -0.10 -6.67 9.78
CA GLY A 39 -0.64 -7.33 8.59
C GLY A 39 -1.14 -6.41 7.48
N ALA A 40 -1.16 -5.07 7.65
CA ALA A 40 -1.65 -4.12 6.64
C ALA A 40 -1.07 -4.41 5.24
N PRO A 41 -1.87 -4.54 4.17
CA PRO A 41 -1.36 -4.91 2.85
C PRO A 41 -0.27 -3.97 2.35
N VAL A 42 0.66 -4.52 1.58
CA VAL A 42 1.61 -3.73 0.79
C VAL A 42 0.84 -3.09 -0.35
N ILE A 43 1.01 -1.79 -0.56
CA ILE A 43 0.37 -1.08 -1.67
C ILE A 43 1.40 -0.79 -2.74
N ILE A 44 1.09 -1.18 -3.98
CA ILE A 44 1.91 -0.86 -5.15
C ILE A 44 1.05 -0.04 -6.13
N PRO A 45 1.30 1.28 -6.28
CA PRO A 45 0.64 2.07 -7.29
C PRO A 45 1.21 1.78 -8.69
N LEU A 46 0.33 1.55 -9.65
CA LEU A 46 0.63 1.52 -11.08
C LEU A 46 0.02 2.75 -11.74
N VAL A 47 0.80 3.52 -12.50
CA VAL A 47 0.31 4.74 -13.16
C VAL A 47 0.23 4.52 -14.65
N LEU A 48 -0.98 4.71 -15.21
CA LEU A 48 -1.18 4.78 -16.66
C LEU A 48 -0.88 6.20 -17.16
N PRO A 49 -0.49 6.37 -18.45
CA PRO A 49 -0.23 7.68 -19.04
C PRO A 49 -1.40 8.66 -18.95
N SER A 50 -2.64 8.15 -18.85
CA SER A 50 -3.86 8.95 -18.76
C SER A 50 -4.16 9.47 -17.36
N PHE A 51 -3.41 9.07 -16.33
CA PHE A 51 -3.62 9.51 -14.96
C PHE A 51 -3.13 10.95 -14.76
N GLN A 52 -3.93 11.75 -14.06
CA GLN A 52 -3.55 13.09 -13.63
C GLN A 52 -3.44 13.11 -12.12
N PHE A 53 -2.29 13.53 -11.61
CA PHE A 53 -2.09 13.68 -10.17
C PHE A 53 -3.02 14.76 -9.61
N PRO A 54 -3.54 14.57 -8.38
CA PRO A 54 -4.40 15.56 -7.76
C PRO A 54 -3.64 16.85 -7.54
N ASN A 55 -4.27 17.97 -7.90
CA ASN A 55 -3.77 19.30 -7.61
C ASN A 55 -4.49 19.90 -6.38
N GLU A 56 -4.15 21.13 -6.02
CA GLU A 56 -4.76 21.82 -4.89
C GLU A 56 -6.29 21.96 -5.05
N LYS A 57 -6.77 22.23 -6.26
CA LYS A 57 -8.20 22.29 -6.57
C LYS A 57 -8.91 20.98 -6.23
N TYR A 58 -8.32 19.83 -6.55
CA TYR A 58 -8.89 18.53 -6.19
C TYR A 58 -9.10 18.42 -4.67
N TYR A 59 -8.07 18.72 -3.88
CA TYR A 59 -8.14 18.58 -2.42
C TYR A 59 -9.09 19.59 -1.75
N ASN A 60 -9.21 20.80 -2.30
CA ASN A 60 -9.98 21.88 -1.66
C ASN A 60 -11.43 21.97 -2.18
N GLU A 61 -11.69 21.57 -3.43
CA GLU A 61 -13.00 21.74 -4.06
C GLU A 61 -13.68 20.44 -4.45
N ILE A 62 -12.95 19.38 -4.79
CA ILE A 62 -13.52 18.14 -5.35
C ILE A 62 -13.71 17.09 -4.26
N LEU A 63 -12.64 16.75 -3.53
CA LEU A 63 -12.67 15.76 -2.46
C LEU A 63 -13.76 16.04 -1.41
N PRO A 64 -13.95 17.30 -0.93
CA PRO A 64 -15.01 17.59 0.04
C PRO A 64 -16.45 17.41 -0.47
N ARG A 65 -16.66 17.28 -1.78
CA ARG A 65 -18.02 17.13 -2.35
C ARG A 65 -18.58 15.73 -2.17
N PHE A 66 -17.73 14.72 -2.02
CA PHE A 66 -18.13 13.33 -1.90
C PHE A 66 -17.54 12.63 -0.66
N TRP A 67 -16.50 13.20 -0.03
CA TRP A 67 -15.93 12.63 1.18
C TRP A 67 -16.58 13.24 2.43
N GLU A 68 -17.55 12.54 3.02
CA GLU A 68 -18.32 13.02 4.18
C GLU A 68 -17.60 12.87 5.52
N GLU A 69 -16.58 12.02 5.60
CA GLU A 69 -15.81 11.78 6.83
C GLU A 69 -14.73 12.86 7.07
N ASP A 70 -13.76 12.61 7.95
CA ASP A 70 -12.65 13.53 8.21
C ASP A 70 -11.78 13.75 6.95
N ILE A 71 -12.05 14.87 6.27
CA ILE A 71 -11.35 15.31 5.06
C ILE A 71 -9.84 15.48 5.31
N THR A 72 -9.44 15.84 6.53
CA THR A 72 -8.03 16.02 6.88
C THR A 72 -7.29 14.69 6.78
N VAL A 73 -7.86 13.64 7.39
CA VAL A 73 -7.31 12.28 7.34
C VAL A 73 -7.26 11.76 5.90
N ALA A 74 -8.32 11.97 5.13
CA ALA A 74 -8.36 11.56 3.73
C ALA A 74 -7.29 12.26 2.88
N LYS A 75 -7.12 13.56 3.07
CA LYS A 75 -6.09 14.36 2.39
C LYS A 75 -4.70 13.87 2.74
N GLU A 76 -4.40 13.65 4.02
CA GLU A 76 -3.11 13.11 4.47
C GLU A 76 -2.84 11.73 3.87
N CYS A 77 -3.84 10.84 3.89
CA CYS A 77 -3.75 9.50 3.32
C CYS A 77 -3.45 9.53 1.81
N LEU A 78 -4.20 10.33 1.05
CA LEU A 78 -4.00 10.48 -0.40
C LEU A 78 -2.63 11.09 -0.73
N GLN A 79 -2.22 12.13 0.00
CA GLN A 79 -0.89 12.72 -0.18
C GLN A 79 0.23 11.73 0.14
N ALA A 80 0.09 10.94 1.21
CA ALA A 80 1.04 9.90 1.56
C ALA A 80 1.05 8.77 0.52
N PHE A 81 -0.09 8.43 -0.08
CA PHE A 81 -0.19 7.47 -1.17
C PHE A 81 0.58 7.94 -2.41
N PHE A 82 0.36 9.17 -2.87
CA PHE A 82 1.02 9.70 -4.08
C PHE A 82 2.51 10.01 -3.90
N LYS A 83 3.01 10.05 -2.65
CA LYS A 83 4.45 10.06 -2.37
C LYS A 83 5.11 8.70 -2.58
N LYS A 84 4.34 7.61 -2.67
CA LYS A 84 4.90 6.29 -2.96
C LYS A 84 5.37 6.23 -4.41
N ILE A 85 6.49 5.55 -4.63
CA ILE A 85 7.03 5.31 -5.97
C ILE A 85 6.00 4.48 -6.75
N ALA A 86 5.32 5.11 -7.70
CA ALA A 86 4.46 4.44 -8.65
C ALA A 86 5.29 3.85 -9.78
N ILE A 87 4.91 2.65 -10.22
CA ILE A 87 5.51 2.03 -11.39
C ILE A 87 4.68 2.49 -12.60
N PRO A 88 5.29 3.16 -13.59
CA PRO A 88 4.57 3.50 -14.81
C PRO A 88 4.22 2.22 -15.57
N LEU A 89 3.02 2.17 -16.13
CA LEU A 89 2.58 1.11 -17.04
C LEU A 89 2.07 1.79 -18.31
N ASP A 90 2.93 1.83 -19.33
CA ASP A 90 2.63 2.52 -20.59
C ASP A 90 1.92 1.57 -21.55
N THR A 91 0.62 1.80 -21.76
CA THR A 91 -0.23 0.99 -22.64
C THR A 91 0.03 1.23 -24.13
N HIS A 92 0.84 2.22 -24.49
CA HIS A 92 1.19 2.55 -25.87
C HIS A 92 2.66 2.27 -26.20
N ALA A 93 3.44 1.82 -25.22
CA ALA A 93 4.84 1.47 -25.44
C ALA A 93 4.99 0.14 -26.20
N SER A 94 6.22 -0.15 -26.63
CA SER A 94 6.54 -1.45 -27.20
C SER A 94 6.45 -2.57 -26.14
N ASP A 95 6.22 -3.80 -26.59
CA ASP A 95 6.16 -4.98 -25.71
C ASP A 95 7.37 -5.10 -24.78
N THR A 96 8.57 -4.77 -25.28
CA THR A 96 9.80 -4.76 -24.47
C THR A 96 9.75 -3.79 -23.29
N VAL A 97 9.11 -2.63 -23.46
CA VAL A 97 8.96 -1.64 -22.38
C VAL A 97 7.94 -2.13 -21.36
N VAL A 98 6.80 -2.65 -21.83
CA VAL A 98 5.76 -3.23 -20.97
C VAL A 98 6.32 -4.39 -20.15
N ASP A 99 7.06 -5.31 -20.78
CA ASP A 99 7.73 -6.43 -20.12
C ASP A 99 8.69 -5.95 -19.03
N THR A 100 9.41 -4.86 -19.28
CA THR A 100 10.33 -4.27 -18.30
C THR A 100 9.56 -3.71 -17.11
N GLN A 101 8.46 -2.99 -17.34
CA GLN A 101 7.60 -2.44 -16.28
C GLN A 101 6.94 -3.56 -15.45
N VAL A 102 6.46 -4.62 -16.09
CA VAL A 102 5.89 -5.80 -15.42
C VAL A 102 6.95 -6.54 -14.59
N LYS A 103 8.18 -6.67 -15.09
CA LYS A 103 9.31 -7.24 -14.32
C LYS A 103 9.64 -6.40 -13.08
N GLN A 104 9.58 -5.07 -13.19
CA GLN A 104 9.76 -4.17 -12.04
C GLN A 104 8.65 -4.38 -10.99
N LEU A 105 7.40 -4.50 -11.42
CA LEU A 105 6.28 -4.83 -10.54
C LEU A 105 6.49 -6.18 -9.83
N ALA A 106 6.83 -7.22 -10.57
CA ALA A 106 7.08 -8.55 -10.01
C ALA A 106 8.24 -8.53 -8.99
N THR A 107 9.32 -7.81 -9.31
CA THR A 107 10.47 -7.64 -8.40
C THR A 107 10.05 -6.96 -7.10
N ARG A 108 9.22 -5.91 -7.19
CA ARG A 108 8.73 -5.19 -6.00
C ARG A 108 7.81 -6.07 -5.14
N ILE A 109 6.91 -6.83 -5.76
CA ILE A 109 6.05 -7.82 -5.08
C ILE A 109 6.91 -8.83 -4.31
N GLN A 110 7.97 -9.34 -4.93
CA GLN A 110 8.88 -10.30 -4.31
C GLN A 110 9.62 -9.66 -3.11
N GLN A 111 10.23 -8.49 -3.29
CA GLN A 111 10.98 -7.80 -2.23
C GLN A 111 10.13 -7.54 -0.98
N GLU A 112 8.89 -7.13 -1.17
CA GLU A 112 7.94 -6.85 -0.10
C GLU A 112 7.46 -8.14 0.60
N SER A 113 7.26 -9.22 -0.17
CA SER A 113 6.94 -10.54 0.37
C SER A 113 8.08 -11.11 1.23
N PHE A 114 9.33 -10.99 0.76
CA PHE A 114 10.50 -11.48 1.50
C PHE A 114 10.77 -10.69 2.77
N SER A 115 10.61 -9.36 2.73
CA SER A 115 10.81 -8.49 3.90
C SER A 115 9.83 -8.83 5.03
N ARG A 116 8.59 -9.19 4.68
CA ARG A 116 7.57 -9.63 5.64
C ARG A 116 7.85 -11.00 6.26
N SER A 117 8.25 -11.99 5.46
CA SER A 117 8.59 -13.32 5.98
C SER A 117 9.73 -13.24 7.01
N ARG A 118 10.77 -12.45 6.73
CA ARG A 118 11.87 -12.23 7.67
C ARG A 118 11.46 -11.47 8.94
N SER A 119 10.48 -10.57 8.84
CA SER A 119 9.94 -9.87 10.01
C SER A 119 9.14 -10.79 10.94
N LEU A 120 8.51 -11.85 10.42
CA LEU A 120 7.79 -12.84 11.23
C LEU A 120 8.74 -13.84 11.90
N ASP A 121 9.89 -14.15 11.29
CA ASP A 121 10.93 -15.00 11.88
C ASP A 121 11.63 -14.35 13.10
N HIS A 122 11.44 -13.05 13.33
CA HIS A 122 12.00 -12.30 14.46
C HIS A 122 10.94 -11.84 15.48
N VAL A 123 9.80 -12.52 15.55
CA VAL A 123 8.85 -12.33 16.65
C VAL A 123 9.42 -12.97 17.91
N ARG A 124 10.07 -12.15 18.74
CA ARG A 124 10.44 -12.53 20.11
C ARG A 124 9.15 -12.62 20.93
N VAL A 125 8.67 -13.84 21.17
CA VAL A 125 7.61 -14.09 22.15
C VAL A 125 8.22 -13.90 23.54
N SER A 126 8.05 -12.72 24.11
CA SER A 126 8.37 -12.45 25.51
C SER A 126 7.18 -12.90 26.35
N ILE A 127 7.26 -14.10 26.93
CA ILE A 127 6.33 -14.50 27.98
C ILE A 127 6.82 -13.83 29.26
N THR A 128 6.17 -12.73 29.64
CA THR A 128 6.31 -12.16 30.99
C THR A 128 5.46 -13.01 31.93
N ASP A 129 6.09 -14.01 32.54
CA ASP A 129 5.61 -14.56 33.78
C ASP A 129 6.26 -13.80 34.93
N GLY A 130 5.48 -13.45 35.94
CA GLY A 130 5.95 -12.69 37.08
C GLY A 130 7.16 -13.39 37.68
N ASP A 131 8.29 -12.67 37.68
CA ASP A 131 9.43 -12.85 38.58
C ASP A 131 10.71 -13.57 38.10
N ARG A 132 10.85 -14.06 36.86
CA ARG A 132 12.19 -14.46 36.34
C ARG A 132 12.38 -14.27 34.83
N MET A 133 13.33 -13.40 34.45
CA MET A 133 13.73 -13.18 33.06
C MET A 133 14.63 -14.33 32.57
N VAL A 134 14.08 -15.24 31.77
CA VAL A 134 14.86 -16.25 31.03
C VAL A 134 14.65 -16.03 29.53
N SER A 135 15.68 -15.56 28.84
CA SER A 135 15.66 -15.46 27.38
C SER A 135 16.06 -16.80 26.76
N ARG A 136 15.14 -17.44 26.03
CA ARG A 136 15.47 -18.58 25.17
C ARG A 136 15.14 -18.24 23.72
N LEU A 137 16.12 -18.44 22.85
CA LEU A 137 15.96 -18.40 21.40
C LEU A 137 15.32 -19.71 20.96
N SER A 138 14.13 -19.67 20.37
CA SER A 138 13.54 -20.82 19.69
C SER A 138 13.36 -20.49 18.21
N SER A 139 14.09 -21.19 17.34
CA SER A 139 13.85 -21.16 15.89
C SER A 139 12.68 -22.08 15.57
N ALA A 140 11.58 -21.54 15.08
CA ALA A 140 10.49 -22.32 14.50
C ALA A 140 10.88 -22.70 13.06
N ARG A 141 11.11 -23.99 12.81
CA ARG A 141 11.29 -24.55 11.46
C ARG A 141 9.91 -25.00 10.99
N ILE A 142 9.29 -24.27 10.06
CA ILE A 142 8.05 -24.71 9.41
C ILE A 142 8.45 -25.71 8.32
N ARG A 143 7.95 -26.95 8.43
CA ARG A 143 8.08 -28.02 7.42
C ARG A 143 7.10 -27.80 6.28
#